data_AF-A0A815IN20-F1
#
_entry.id   AF-A0A815IN20-F1
#
_cell.length_a   1.000
_cell.length_b   1.000
_cell.length_c   1.000
_cell.angle_alpha   90.00
_cell.angle_beta   90.00
_cell.angle_gamma   90.00
#
_symmetry.space_group_name_H-M   'P 1'
#
loop_
_entity.id
_entity.type
_entity.pdbx_description
1 polymer ?
#
loop_
_entity_poly.entity_id
_entity_poly.type
_entity_poly.pdbx_seq_one_letter_code
_entity_poly.pdbx_strand_id
1 'polypeptide(L)'
;MKAYATQYLLEDEGVQFWGNSIWPGNSHDMNPAENVGAIIKDNVEDLMANEDGQNRYSYDVLKTNIEKTLRDIEDDTALFIDLLCSMRKGFDALEAAGGGHTNF
;
A
#
# COMPACT_ATOMS: atom_id res chain seq x y z
N MET A 1 -4.35 6.11 19.71
CA MET A 1 -5.46 5.19 20.04
C MET A 1 -5.01 3.78 19.69
N LYS A 2 -5.14 2.79 20.58
CA LYS A 2 -4.70 1.41 20.31
C LYS A 2 -5.89 0.56 19.83
N ALA A 3 -5.75 -0.16 18.72
CA ALA A 3 -6.82 -0.90 18.05
C ALA A 3 -7.03 -2.32 18.63
N TYR A 4 -7.25 -2.43 19.95
CA TYR A 4 -7.31 -3.73 20.65
C TYR A 4 -8.43 -4.66 20.14
N ALA A 5 -9.60 -4.11 19.79
CA ALA A 5 -10.71 -4.91 19.28
C ALA A 5 -10.38 -5.58 17.94
N THR A 6 -9.66 -4.88 17.06
CA THR A 6 -9.21 -5.42 15.77
C THR A 6 -8.13 -6.47 15.95
N GLN A 7 -7.19 -6.27 16.87
CA GLN A 7 -6.15 -7.25 17.19
C GLN A 7 -6.75 -8.57 17.68
N TYR A 8 -7.72 -8.49 18.59
CA TYR A 8 -8.42 -9.68 19.10
C TYR A 8 -9.15 -10.46 17.98
N LEU A 9 -9.84 -9.76 17.08
CA LEU A 9 -10.47 -10.39 15.91
C LEU A 9 -9.46 -11.12 15.03
N LEU A 10 -8.31 -10.50 14.75
CA LEU A 10 -7.27 -11.12 13.92
C LEU A 10 -6.64 -12.34 14.61
N GLU A 11 -6.46 -12.29 15.94
CA GLU A 11 -5.98 -13.42 16.73
C GLU A 11 -6.99 -14.59 16.73
N ASP A 12 -8.28 -14.31 16.87
CA ASP A 12 -9.37 -15.31 16.86
C ASP A 12 -9.45 -16.03 15.50
N GLU A 13 -9.27 -15.30 14.41
CA GLU A 13 -9.20 -15.84 13.04
C GLU A 13 -7.85 -16.52 12.72
N GLY A 14 -6.91 -16.57 13.67
CA GLY A 14 -5.59 -17.20 13.49
C GLY A 14 -4.67 -16.44 12.53
N VAL A 15 -4.95 -15.16 12.25
CA VAL A 15 -4.12 -14.31 11.38
C VAL A 15 -2.91 -13.83 12.17
N GLN A 16 -1.71 -14.14 11.67
CA GLN A 16 -0.48 -13.57 12.22
C GLN A 16 -0.29 -12.15 11.70
N PHE A 17 -0.11 -11.19 12.62
CA PHE A 17 0.17 -9.80 12.29
C PHE A 17 1.23 -9.21 13.21
N TRP A 18 1.89 -8.16 12.73
CA TRP A 18 2.79 -7.35 13.55
C TRP A 18 2.02 -6.21 14.18
N GLY A 19 1.65 -6.38 15.44
CA GLY A 19 1.00 -5.34 16.23
C GLY A 19 1.95 -4.19 16.59
N ASN A 20 1.42 -3.21 17.34
CA ASN A 20 2.15 -2.02 17.79
C ASN A 20 3.41 -2.30 18.65
N SER A 21 3.62 -3.54 19.09
CA SER A 21 4.83 -3.97 19.80
C SER A 21 5.98 -4.34 18.88
N ILE A 22 5.70 -4.58 17.60
CA ILE A 22 6.66 -5.03 16.59
C ILE A 22 6.80 -3.97 15.49
N TRP A 23 5.68 -3.45 14.97
CA TRP A 23 5.73 -2.42 13.94
C TRP A 23 6.07 -1.04 14.55
N PRO A 24 7.13 -0.38 14.10
CA PRO A 24 7.44 0.97 14.56
C PRO A 24 6.35 1.97 14.13
N GLY A 25 6.01 2.89 15.04
CA GLY A 25 5.11 3.99 14.72
C GLY A 25 5.75 4.93 13.69
N ASN A 26 4.94 5.48 12.78
CA ASN A 26 5.35 6.40 11.71
C ASN A 26 6.31 5.80 10.65
N SER A 27 6.35 4.47 10.50
CA SER A 27 7.14 3.78 9.47
C SER A 27 6.26 3.34 8.30
N HIS A 28 5.70 4.33 7.62
CA HIS A 28 4.83 4.18 6.45
C HIS A 28 5.60 3.67 5.22
N ASP A 29 6.83 4.17 5.06
CA ASP A 29 7.84 3.78 4.07
C ASP A 29 8.15 2.27 4.08
N MET A 30 8.03 1.65 5.25
CA MET A 30 8.31 0.23 5.44
C MET A 30 7.14 -0.69 5.08
N ASN A 31 5.94 -0.15 4.80
CA ASN A 31 4.72 -0.93 4.60
C ASN A 31 4.44 -1.19 3.11
N PRO A 32 4.61 -2.42 2.60
CA PRO A 32 4.35 -2.71 1.18
C PRO A 32 2.91 -2.40 0.73
N ALA A 33 1.94 -2.46 1.65
CA ALA A 33 0.55 -2.12 1.35
C ALA A 33 0.37 -0.63 1.04
N GLU A 34 1.15 0.26 1.66
CA GLU A 34 1.13 1.69 1.33
C GLU A 34 1.78 1.97 -0.01
N ASN A 35 2.81 1.18 -0.37
CA ASN A 35 3.42 1.25 -1.70
C ASN A 35 2.46 0.78 -2.80
N VAL A 36 1.63 -0.26 -2.55
CA VAL A 36 0.52 -0.63 -3.45
C VAL A 36 -0.47 0.52 -3.59
N GLY A 37 -0.82 1.19 -2.48
CA GLY A 37 -1.70 2.35 -2.50
C GLY A 37 -1.18 3.49 -3.37
N ALA A 38 0.12 3.78 -3.31
CA ALA A 38 0.76 4.77 -4.18
C ALA A 38 0.69 4.38 -5.66
N ILE A 39 0.98 3.11 -6.00
CA ILE A 39 0.86 2.60 -7.38
C ILE A 39 -0.57 2.74 -7.91
N ILE A 40 -1.58 2.37 -7.10
CA ILE A 40 -2.99 2.51 -7.49
C ILE A 40 -3.32 3.98 -7.74
N LYS A 41 -2.92 4.87 -6.83
CA LYS A 41 -3.14 6.32 -6.97
C LYS A 41 -2.55 6.84 -8.28
N ASP A 42 -1.28 6.55 -8.54
CA ASP A 42 -0.56 7.08 -9.71
C ASP A 42 -1.19 6.55 -11.02
N ASN A 43 -1.53 5.27 -11.07
CA ASN A 43 -2.25 4.67 -12.21
C ASN A 43 -3.62 5.32 -12.43
N VAL A 44 -4.37 5.61 -11.36
CA VAL A 44 -5.67 6.29 -11.46
C VAL A 44 -5.49 7.74 -11.90
N GLU A 45 -4.48 8.45 -11.40
CA GLU A 45 -4.15 9.81 -11.84
C GLU A 45 -3.83 9.87 -13.34
N ASP A 46 -3.06 8.90 -13.84
CA ASP A 46 -2.76 8.76 -15.27
C ASP A 46 -4.01 8.51 -16.11
N LEU A 47 -4.92 7.64 -15.66
CA LEU A 47 -6.22 7.44 -16.31
C LEU A 47 -7.03 8.74 -16.33
N MET A 48 -7.15 9.40 -15.18
CA MET A 48 -7.90 10.64 -15.01
C MET A 48 -7.33 11.82 -15.80
N ALA A 49 -6.01 11.86 -16.04
CA ALA A 49 -5.37 12.85 -16.87
C ALA A 49 -5.85 12.76 -18.33
N ASN A 50 -6.09 11.54 -18.81
CA ASN A 50 -6.51 11.20 -20.16
C ASN A 50 -8.05 11.12 -20.34
N GLU A 51 -8.84 11.29 -19.28
CA GLU A 51 -10.30 11.31 -19.38
C GLU A 51 -10.81 12.58 -20.06
N ASP A 52 -11.73 12.42 -21.01
CA ASP A 52 -12.32 13.54 -21.75
C ASP A 52 -13.82 13.69 -21.48
N GLY A 53 -14.33 14.90 -21.73
CA GLY A 53 -15.77 15.19 -21.66
C GLY A 53 -16.26 15.79 -20.35
N GLN A 54 -17.54 16.14 -20.34
CA GLN A 54 -18.15 17.02 -19.34
C GLN A 54 -18.27 16.38 -17.93
N ASN A 55 -18.19 15.04 -17.85
CA ASN A 55 -18.33 14.26 -16.62
C ASN A 55 -17.03 13.59 -16.17
N ARG A 56 -15.86 13.99 -16.71
CA ARG A 56 -14.56 13.37 -16.41
C ARG A 56 -14.17 13.35 -14.92
N TYR A 57 -14.74 14.25 -14.11
CA TYR A 57 -14.51 14.30 -12.66
C TYR A 57 -15.70 13.76 -11.84
N SER A 58 -16.59 12.99 -12.46
CA SER A 58 -17.70 12.36 -11.76
C SER A 58 -17.22 11.19 -10.89
N TYR A 59 -18.01 10.91 -9.85
CA TYR A 59 -17.79 9.73 -9.01
C TYR A 59 -17.77 8.43 -9.82
N ASP A 60 -18.65 8.30 -10.82
CA ASP A 60 -18.75 7.09 -11.63
C ASP A 60 -17.50 6.85 -12.49
N VAL A 61 -16.93 7.93 -13.06
CA VAL A 61 -15.66 7.84 -13.80
C VAL A 61 -14.52 7.46 -12.87
N LEU A 62 -14.40 8.12 -11.70
CA LEU A 62 -13.38 7.79 -10.72
C LEU A 62 -13.50 6.33 -10.25
N LYS A 63 -14.71 5.88 -9.94
CA LYS A 63 -14.98 4.49 -9.53
C LYS A 63 -14.58 3.50 -10.63
N THR A 64 -14.95 3.78 -11.87
CA THR A 64 -14.60 2.92 -13.03
C THR A 64 -13.08 2.83 -13.19
N ASN A 65 -12.37 3.94 -13.05
CA ASN A 65 -10.90 3.97 -13.17
C ASN A 65 -10.22 3.22 -12.02
N ILE A 66 -10.72 3.36 -10.77
CA ILE A 66 -10.24 2.57 -9.64
C ILE A 66 -10.48 1.07 -9.87
N GLU A 67 -11.69 0.68 -10.28
CA GLU A 67 -12.03 -0.73 -10.55
C GLU A 67 -11.17 -1.32 -11.68
N LYS A 68 -10.88 -0.53 -12.71
CA LYS A 68 -9.98 -0.91 -13.79
C LYS A 68 -8.56 -1.12 -13.29
N THR A 69 -7.99 -0.13 -12.58
CA THR A 69 -6.64 -0.23 -12.02
C THR A 69 -6.51 -1.44 -11.11
N LEU A 70 -7.49 -1.71 -10.24
CA LEU A 70 -7.47 -2.87 -9.36
C LEU A 70 -7.45 -4.19 -10.13
N ARG A 71 -8.25 -4.31 -11.19
CA ARG A 71 -8.24 -5.50 -12.06
C ARG A 71 -6.92 -5.66 -12.82
N ASP A 72 -6.37 -4.56 -13.31
CA ASP A 72 -5.12 -4.59 -14.08
C ASP A 72 -3.93 -5.09 -13.24
N ILE A 73 -3.96 -4.85 -11.92
CA ILE A 73 -2.89 -5.27 -11.01
C ILE A 73 -3.19 -6.58 -10.25
N GLU A 74 -4.43 -7.11 -10.29
CA GLU A 74 -4.85 -8.21 -9.39
C GLU A 74 -4.01 -9.48 -9.55
N ASP A 75 -3.58 -9.74 -10.77
CA ASP A 75 -2.77 -10.91 -11.13
C ASP A 75 -1.30 -10.54 -11.45
N ASP A 76 -0.88 -9.29 -11.22
CA ASP A 76 0.51 -8.86 -11.44
C ASP A 76 1.44 -9.42 -10.36
N THR A 77 1.77 -10.70 -10.52
CA THR A 77 2.61 -11.45 -9.61
C THR A 77 4.01 -10.83 -9.51
N ALA A 78 4.52 -10.23 -10.59
CA ALA A 78 5.85 -9.61 -10.58
C ALA A 78 5.84 -8.36 -9.69
N LEU A 79 4.84 -7.49 -9.84
CA LEU A 79 4.63 -6.33 -8.97
C LEU A 79 4.57 -6.72 -7.49
N PHE A 80 3.75 -7.71 -7.14
CA PHE A 80 3.61 -8.14 -5.75
C PHE A 80 4.90 -8.76 -5.18
N ILE A 81 5.64 -9.54 -5.97
CA ILE A 81 6.94 -10.08 -5.54
C ILE A 81 7.92 -8.95 -5.29
N ASP A 82 8.00 -7.96 -6.19
CA ASP A 82 8.91 -6.83 -6.05
C ASP A 82 8.59 -5.98 -4.81
N LEU A 83 7.29 -5.77 -4.53
CA LEU A 83 6.82 -5.09 -3.33
C LEU A 83 7.16 -5.84 -2.04
N LEU A 84 6.99 -7.16 -2.02
CA LEU A 84 7.37 -7.97 -0.85
C LEU A 84 8.89 -7.98 -0.64
N CYS A 85 9.65 -8.01 -1.74
CA CYS A 85 11.11 -7.99 -1.68
C CYS A 85 11.67 -6.60 -1.33
N SER A 86 10.97 -5.51 -1.65
CA SER A 86 11.40 -4.15 -1.31
C SER A 86 11.41 -3.92 0.21
N MET A 87 10.48 -4.54 0.94
CA MET A 87 10.42 -4.51 2.41
C MET A 87 11.74 -4.94 3.04
N ARG A 88 12.36 -6.01 2.54
CA ARG A 88 13.65 -6.48 3.05
C ARG A 88 14.75 -5.45 2.83
N LYS A 89 14.80 -4.86 1.63
CA LYS A 89 15.80 -3.83 1.30
C LYS A 89 15.62 -2.58 2.17
N GLY A 90 14.38 -2.20 2.45
CA GLY A 90 14.06 -1.10 3.39
C GLY A 90 14.59 -1.39 4.81
N PHE A 91 14.42 -2.61 5.32
CA PHE A 91 14.94 -2.97 6.64
C PHE A 91 16.47 -2.94 6.68
N ASP A 92 17.13 -3.47 5.64
CA ASP A 92 18.59 -3.46 5.55
C ASP A 92 19.11 -1.99 5.50
N ALA A 93 18.42 -1.10 4.80
CA ALA A 93 18.74 0.33 4.74
C ALA A 93 18.54 1.03 6.09
N LEU A 94 17.45 0.73 6.79
CA LEU A 94 17.13 1.28 8.11
C LEU A 94 18.15 0.83 9.17
N GLU A 95 18.57 -0.44 9.12
CA GLU A 95 19.63 -0.97 9.99
C GLU A 95 20.96 -0.23 9.73
N ALA A 96 21.33 -0.04 8.47
CA ALA A 96 22.54 0.71 8.11
C ALA A 96 22.48 2.19 8.55
N ALA A 97 21.28 2.78 8.60
CA ALA A 97 21.04 4.15 9.07
C ALA A 97 20.89 4.25 10.61
N GLY A 98 20.99 3.14 11.35
CA GLY A 98 20.81 3.13 12.80
C GLY A 98 19.40 3.52 13.26
N GLY A 99 18.38 3.25 12.44
CA GLY A 99 16.99 3.62 12.70
C GLY A 99 16.59 5.03 12.23
N GLY A 100 17.45 5.73 11.49
CA GLY A 100 17.13 7.00 10.86
C GLY A 100 16.26 6.88 9.60
N HIS A 101 15.69 7.99 9.14
CA HIS A 101 14.99 8.03 7.85
C HIS A 101 15.94 7.70 6.70
N THR A 102 15.43 6.94 5.73
CA THR A 102 16.17 6.54 4.53
C THR A 102 15.49 7.11 3.29
N ASN A 103 16.25 7.29 2.20
CA ASN A 103 15.70 7.66 0.89
C ASN A 103 15.30 6.42 0.07
N PHE A 104 15.15 5.28 0.75
CA PHE A 104 14.71 4.04 0.13
C PHE A 104 13.21 4.09 -0.14
#